data_AF-A0A926PCG2-F1
#
_entry.id   AF-A0A926PCG2-F1
#
_cell.length_a   1.000
_cell.length_b   1.000
_cell.length_c   1.000
_cell.angle_alpha   90.00
_cell.angle_beta   90.00
_cell.angle_gamma   90.00
#
_symmetry.space_group_name_H-M   'P 1'
#
loop_
_entity.id
_entity.type
_entity.pdbx_description
1 polymer ?
#
loop_
_entity_poly.entity_id
_entity_poly.type
_entity_poly.pdbx_seq_one_letter_code
_entity_poly.pdbx_strand_id
1 'polypeptide(L)'
;MSALARLSVDGASSVGVGIVCFAVAFVLASLVEYWLHRLMHVSQRIGERHRDHHRRNEGQGVLWEFRDYVKGSCVVMFLMFFYSWAAGIGWFLGALVYAAFSAYAHQLQHENPSKCFWMKMPVHYVHHKYGMWHHNFGLAVDWWDHVFGTYKPVEWLTEDELTKPERGYLQLRWR
;
A
#
# COMPACT_ATOMS: atom_id res chain seq x y z
N MET A 1 2.37 45.92 -2.24
CA MET A 1 1.49 44.78 -1.85
C MET A 1 1.09 44.94 -0.40
N SER A 2 -0.20 44.75 -0.07
CA SER A 2 -0.67 44.79 1.32
C SER A 2 -0.26 43.52 2.09
N ALA A 3 -0.21 43.59 3.42
CA ALA A 3 0.09 42.44 4.28
C ALA A 3 -0.90 41.27 4.06
N LEU A 4 -2.18 41.58 3.81
CA LEU A 4 -3.21 40.59 3.47
C LEU A 4 -2.93 39.86 2.16
N ALA A 5 -2.44 40.58 1.13
CA ALA A 5 -2.08 39.96 -0.14
C ALA A 5 -0.86 39.03 -0.01
N ARG A 6 0.10 39.35 0.88
CA ARG A 6 1.24 38.45 1.18
C ARG A 6 0.80 37.19 1.92
N LEU A 7 0.00 37.34 2.98
CA LEU A 7 -0.53 36.20 3.75
C LEU A 7 -1.35 35.22 2.87
N SER A 8 -2.12 35.74 1.92
CA SER A 8 -2.88 34.91 0.98
C SER A 8 -1.99 34.12 0.01
N VAL A 9 -0.94 34.74 -0.53
CA VAL A 9 0.02 34.09 -1.45
C VAL A 9 0.88 33.08 -0.71
N ASP A 10 1.36 33.41 0.49
CA ASP A 10 2.17 32.53 1.33
C ASP A 10 1.36 31.30 1.82
N GLY A 11 0.09 31.50 2.14
CA GLY A 11 -0.85 30.43 2.47
C GLY A 11 -1.11 29.48 1.29
N ALA A 12 -1.39 30.01 0.10
CA ALA A 12 -1.61 29.20 -1.10
C ALA A 12 -0.35 28.40 -1.50
N SER A 13 0.83 29.02 -1.40
CA SER A 13 2.11 28.35 -1.63
C SER A 13 2.34 27.20 -0.64
N SER A 14 2.03 27.43 0.64
CA SER A 14 2.16 26.42 1.70
C SER A 14 1.23 25.21 1.48
N VAL A 15 -0.03 25.46 1.08
CA VAL A 15 -0.96 24.37 0.73
C VAL A 15 -0.47 23.60 -0.49
N GLY A 16 0.02 24.29 -1.52
CA GLY A 16 0.59 23.66 -2.71
C GLY A 16 1.77 22.73 -2.38
N VAL A 17 2.70 23.19 -1.52
CA VAL A 17 3.81 22.37 -1.02
C VAL A 17 3.29 21.11 -0.31
N GLY A 18 2.30 21.26 0.57
CA GLY A 18 1.69 20.12 1.27
C GLY A 18 1.08 19.08 0.32
N ILE A 19 0.34 19.53 -0.71
CA ILE A 19 -0.28 18.63 -1.71
C ILE A 19 0.79 17.87 -2.50
N VAL A 20 1.86 18.56 -2.93
CA VAL A 20 2.95 17.91 -3.66
C VAL A 20 3.65 16.88 -2.77
N CYS A 21 3.99 17.23 -1.53
CA CYS A 21 4.61 16.31 -0.58
C CYS A 21 3.70 15.10 -0.28
N PHE A 22 2.39 15.30 -0.18
CA PHE A 22 1.42 14.21 -0.03
C PHE A 22 1.47 13.24 -1.21
N ALA A 23 1.36 13.77 -2.44
CA ALA A 23 1.35 12.94 -3.64
C ALA A 23 2.66 12.15 -3.80
N VAL A 24 3.80 12.82 -3.58
CA VAL A 24 5.12 12.19 -3.62
C VAL A 24 5.24 11.10 -2.55
N ALA A 25 4.86 11.37 -1.30
CA ALA A 25 4.94 10.38 -0.23
C ALA A 25 4.04 9.16 -0.49
N PHE A 26 2.83 9.37 -1.01
CA PHE A 26 1.91 8.29 -1.36
C PHE A 26 2.50 7.37 -2.45
N VAL A 27 3.01 7.95 -3.54
CA VAL A 27 3.62 7.18 -4.64
C VAL A 27 4.94 6.52 -4.20
N LEU A 28 5.75 7.20 -3.38
CA LEU A 28 6.98 6.63 -2.86
C LEU A 28 6.70 5.48 -1.88
N ALA A 29 5.69 5.60 -1.04
CA ALA A 29 5.29 4.52 -0.13
C ALA A 29 4.87 3.26 -0.91
N SER A 30 4.19 3.40 -2.05
CA SER A 30 3.87 2.26 -2.92
C SER A 30 5.10 1.61 -3.54
N LEU A 31 6.11 2.40 -3.89
CA LEU A 31 7.39 1.89 -4.38
C LEU A 31 8.15 1.13 -3.27
N VAL A 32 8.17 1.69 -2.06
CA VAL A 32 8.83 1.07 -0.90
C VAL A 32 8.14 -0.25 -0.53
N GLU A 33 6.80 -0.29 -0.53
CA GLU A 33 6.03 -1.53 -0.34
C GLU A 33 6.48 -2.61 -1.33
N TYR A 34 6.50 -2.31 -2.62
CA TYR A 34 6.92 -3.24 -3.67
C TYR A 34 8.32 -3.82 -3.39
N TRP A 35 9.31 -2.95 -3.12
CA TRP A 35 10.68 -3.41 -2.87
C TRP A 35 10.84 -4.15 -1.54
N LEU A 36 10.14 -3.74 -0.48
CA LEU A 36 10.14 -4.47 0.78
C LEU A 36 9.53 -5.85 0.61
N HIS A 37 8.45 -5.99 -0.17
CA HIS A 37 7.86 -7.29 -0.45
C HIS A 37 8.85 -8.20 -1.20
N ARG A 38 9.54 -7.68 -2.22
CA ARG A 38 10.62 -8.42 -2.87
C ARG A 38 11.74 -8.81 -1.91
N LEU A 39 12.15 -7.89 -1.04
CA LEU A 39 13.18 -8.15 -0.04
C LEU A 39 12.74 -9.25 0.95
N MET A 40 11.46 -9.30 1.32
CA MET A 40 10.89 -10.37 2.15
C MET A 40 10.94 -11.74 1.46
N HIS A 41 10.86 -11.80 0.12
CA HIS A 41 11.03 -13.05 -0.63
C HIS A 41 12.48 -13.51 -0.77
N VAL A 42 13.45 -12.59 -0.69
CA VAL A 42 14.89 -12.89 -0.84
C VAL A 42 15.58 -13.14 0.50
N SER A 43 15.26 -12.34 1.51
CA SER A 43 15.94 -12.37 2.81
C SER A 43 15.20 -13.24 3.82
N GLN A 44 15.87 -14.31 4.28
CA GLN A 44 15.30 -15.22 5.28
C GLN A 44 14.93 -14.49 6.59
N ARG A 45 15.76 -13.53 7.00
CA ARG A 45 15.58 -12.77 8.25
C ARG A 45 14.45 -11.76 8.16
N ILE A 46 14.37 -11.01 7.05
CA ILE A 46 13.36 -9.97 6.87
C ILE A 46 12.00 -10.60 6.54
N GLY A 47 12.02 -11.67 5.76
CA GLY A 47 10.82 -12.37 5.30
C GLY A 47 10.28 -13.46 6.21
N GLU A 48 10.80 -13.66 7.43
CA GLU A 48 10.37 -14.78 8.28
C GLU A 48 8.86 -14.83 8.47
N ARG A 49 8.27 -13.72 8.94
CA ARG A 49 6.82 -13.59 9.09
C ARG A 49 6.07 -13.66 7.77
N HIS A 50 6.67 -13.15 6.69
CA HIS A 50 6.10 -13.18 5.35
C HIS A 50 6.01 -14.62 4.81
N ARG A 51 7.01 -15.46 5.08
CA ARG A 51 6.95 -16.89 4.72
C ARG A 51 5.87 -17.64 5.49
N ASP A 52 5.72 -17.35 6.77
CA ASP A 52 4.64 -17.93 7.57
C ASP A 52 3.27 -17.46 7.07
N HIS A 53 3.17 -16.21 6.62
CA HIS A 53 1.99 -15.67 5.94
C HIS A 53 1.71 -16.43 4.64
N HIS A 54 2.71 -16.66 3.79
CA HIS A 54 2.58 -17.51 2.60
C HIS A 54 2.12 -18.93 2.90
N ARG A 55 2.70 -19.55 3.93
CA ARG A 55 2.39 -20.92 4.31
C ARG A 55 0.93 -21.08 4.78
N ARG A 56 0.41 -20.08 5.48
CA ARG A 56 -0.98 -20.07 5.97
C ARG A 56 -1.97 -19.52 4.95
N ASN A 57 -1.49 -18.71 4.00
CA ASN A 57 -2.30 -17.97 3.03
C ASN A 57 -3.43 -17.14 3.69
N GLU A 58 -3.07 -16.45 4.78
CA GLU A 58 -3.99 -15.64 5.56
C GLU A 58 -3.32 -14.33 5.96
N GLY A 59 -3.98 -13.21 5.72
CA GLY A 59 -3.59 -11.94 6.33
C GLY A 59 -3.66 -11.97 7.86
N GLN A 60 -3.40 -10.85 8.52
CA GLN A 60 -3.57 -10.70 9.96
C GLN A 60 -4.67 -9.71 10.34
N GLY A 61 -5.44 -9.24 9.37
CA GLY A 61 -6.46 -8.22 9.56
C GLY A 61 -5.93 -6.81 9.39
N VAL A 62 -6.82 -5.92 8.92
CA VAL A 62 -6.46 -4.58 8.43
C VAL A 62 -5.68 -3.76 9.48
N LEU A 63 -6.09 -3.75 10.75
CA LEU A 63 -5.45 -2.91 11.77
C LEU A 63 -4.05 -3.40 12.15
N TRP A 64 -3.83 -4.71 12.15
CA TRP A 64 -2.52 -5.27 12.48
C TRP A 64 -1.52 -5.10 11.34
N GLU A 65 -1.97 -5.28 10.09
CA GLU A 65 -1.17 -4.90 8.90
C GLU A 65 -0.79 -3.42 8.97
N PHE A 66 -1.77 -2.54 9.16
CA PHE A 66 -1.56 -1.11 9.24
C PHE A 66 -0.57 -0.73 10.35
N ARG A 67 -0.74 -1.30 11.55
CA ARG A 67 0.18 -1.07 12.68
C ARG A 67 1.61 -1.45 12.31
N ASP A 68 1.80 -2.59 11.67
CA ASP A 68 3.13 -3.07 11.30
C ASP A 68 3.77 -2.17 10.23
N TYR A 69 2.97 -1.66 9.28
CA TYR A 69 3.46 -0.73 8.24
C TYR A 69 3.85 0.63 8.84
N VAL A 70 3.00 1.19 9.70
CA VAL A 70 3.30 2.43 10.43
C VAL A 70 4.53 2.25 11.32
N LYS A 71 4.64 1.14 12.05
CA LYS A 71 5.81 0.87 12.90
C LYS A 71 7.10 0.77 12.08
N GLY A 72 7.07 0.07 10.94
CA GLY A 72 8.23 -0.11 10.08
C GLY A 72 8.68 1.17 9.37
N SER A 73 7.76 2.11 9.11
CA SER A 73 8.03 3.34 8.37
C SER A 73 8.03 4.61 9.23
N CYS A 74 7.75 4.51 10.54
CA CYS A 74 7.52 5.63 11.44
C CYS A 74 8.58 6.73 11.32
N VAL A 75 9.87 6.40 11.38
CA VAL A 75 10.96 7.39 11.28
C VAL A 75 10.91 8.15 9.95
N VAL A 76 10.65 7.46 8.84
CA VAL A 76 10.61 8.05 7.50
C VAL A 76 9.37 8.93 7.31
N MET A 77 8.26 8.61 7.98
CA MET A 77 7.03 9.40 7.94
C MET A 77 7.19 10.82 8.50
N PHE A 78 8.19 11.08 9.35
CA PHE A 78 8.40 12.40 9.97
C PHE A 78 9.49 13.25 9.30
N LEU A 79 10.18 12.75 8.27
CA LEU A 79 11.37 13.42 7.71
C LEU A 79 11.11 14.85 7.21
N MET A 80 9.97 15.09 6.55
CA MET A 80 9.70 16.40 5.96
C MET A 80 9.32 17.49 6.98
N PHE A 81 9.07 17.13 8.25
CA PHE A 81 8.88 18.13 9.31
C PHE A 81 10.16 18.94 9.59
N PHE A 82 11.34 18.39 9.27
CA PHE A 82 12.61 19.13 9.37
C PHE A 82 12.76 20.21 8.28
N TYR A 83 11.95 20.15 7.23
CA TYR A 83 11.95 21.16 6.16
C TYR A 83 10.90 22.25 6.39
N SER A 84 9.63 21.88 6.58
CA SER A 84 8.56 22.83 6.94
C SER A 84 7.32 22.09 7.46
N TRP A 85 6.43 22.81 8.17
CA TRP A 85 5.16 22.25 8.63
C TRP A 85 4.27 21.78 7.49
N ALA A 86 4.12 22.58 6.43
CA ALA A 86 3.32 22.23 5.26
C ALA A 86 3.83 20.95 4.58
N ALA A 87 5.14 20.86 4.34
CA ALA A 87 5.76 19.68 3.75
C ALA A 87 5.65 18.45 4.67
N GLY A 88 5.92 18.63 5.96
CA GLY A 88 5.81 17.58 6.98
C GLY A 88 4.41 16.98 7.08
N ILE A 89 3.37 17.82 7.18
CA ILE A 89 1.98 17.37 7.24
C ILE A 89 1.59 16.64 5.94
N GLY A 90 1.90 17.22 4.78
CA GLY A 90 1.61 16.61 3.48
C GLY A 90 2.26 15.23 3.35
N TRP A 91 3.56 15.15 3.60
CA TRP A 91 4.34 13.91 3.53
C TRP A 91 3.82 12.84 4.49
N PHE A 92 3.61 13.20 5.76
CA PHE A 92 3.10 12.30 6.79
C PHE A 92 1.74 11.73 6.38
N LEU A 93 0.80 12.59 5.97
CA LEU A 93 -0.52 12.15 5.55
C LEU A 93 -0.48 11.28 4.29
N GLY A 94 0.38 11.60 3.32
CA GLY A 94 0.54 10.79 2.11
C GLY A 94 1.00 9.37 2.42
N ALA A 95 2.04 9.25 3.26
CA ALA A 95 2.55 7.96 3.71
C ALA A 95 1.54 7.20 4.58
N LEU A 96 0.85 7.89 5.49
CA LEU A 96 -0.14 7.28 6.39
C LEU A 96 -1.37 6.77 5.64
N VAL A 97 -1.90 7.57 4.70
CA VAL A 97 -3.03 7.19 3.85
C VAL A 97 -2.66 6.00 2.98
N TYR A 98 -1.46 5.99 2.39
CA TYR A 98 -0.99 4.84 1.63
C TYR A 98 -0.85 3.59 2.51
N ALA A 99 -0.28 3.70 3.71
CA ALA A 99 -0.16 2.58 4.64
C ALA A 99 -1.55 1.99 5.01
N ALA A 100 -2.55 2.85 5.23
CA ALA A 100 -3.92 2.42 5.51
C ALA A 100 -4.55 1.73 4.28
N PHE A 101 -4.38 2.31 3.10
CA PHE A 101 -4.87 1.73 1.84
C PHE A 101 -4.22 0.37 1.53
N SER A 102 -2.90 0.27 1.70
CA SER A 102 -2.15 -0.96 1.52
C SER A 102 -2.60 -2.06 2.47
N ALA A 103 -2.75 -1.76 3.77
CA ALA A 103 -3.23 -2.72 4.75
C ALA A 103 -4.65 -3.21 4.44
N TYR A 104 -5.51 -2.29 4.00
CA TYR A 104 -6.86 -2.61 3.55
C TYR A 104 -6.85 -3.51 2.31
N ALA A 105 -6.12 -3.11 1.27
CA ALA A 105 -6.02 -3.85 0.00
C ALA A 105 -5.42 -5.23 0.21
N HIS A 106 -4.38 -5.35 1.04
CA HIS A 106 -3.75 -6.62 1.38
C HIS A 106 -4.79 -7.58 2.00
N GLN A 107 -5.52 -7.16 3.03
CA GLN A 107 -6.55 -8.02 3.65
C GLN A 107 -7.72 -8.30 2.69
N LEU A 108 -8.13 -7.31 1.90
CA LEU A 108 -9.19 -7.47 0.90
C LEU A 108 -8.82 -8.52 -0.14
N GLN A 109 -7.57 -8.57 -0.60
CA GLN A 109 -7.13 -9.56 -1.57
C GLN A 109 -7.14 -10.99 -1.01
N HIS A 110 -6.90 -11.18 0.30
CA HIS A 110 -7.04 -12.51 0.93
C HIS A 110 -8.50 -12.96 1.04
N GLU A 111 -9.42 -12.05 1.32
CA GLU A 111 -10.81 -12.42 1.65
C GLU A 111 -11.81 -12.25 0.50
N ASN A 112 -11.66 -11.20 -0.30
CA ASN A 112 -12.57 -10.87 -1.40
C ASN A 112 -11.84 -10.17 -2.56
N PRO A 113 -10.99 -10.91 -3.30
CA PRO A 113 -10.14 -10.35 -4.35
C PRO A 113 -10.91 -9.66 -5.49
N SER A 114 -12.16 -10.04 -5.76
CA SER A 114 -12.99 -9.42 -6.80
C SER A 114 -13.39 -7.97 -6.51
N LYS A 115 -13.26 -7.52 -5.26
CA LYS A 115 -13.50 -6.13 -4.86
C LYS A 115 -12.32 -5.20 -5.08
N CYS A 116 -11.18 -5.72 -5.53
CA CYS A 116 -10.02 -4.92 -5.92
C CYS A 116 -10.18 -4.34 -7.34
N PHE A 117 -11.29 -3.65 -7.60
CA PHE A 117 -11.70 -3.20 -8.94
C PHE A 117 -10.73 -2.20 -9.59
N TRP A 118 -9.84 -1.58 -8.80
CA TRP A 118 -8.84 -0.63 -9.30
C TRP A 118 -7.60 -1.31 -9.90
N MET A 119 -7.49 -2.64 -9.80
CA MET A 119 -6.48 -3.45 -10.48
C MET A 119 -7.18 -4.41 -11.44
N LYS A 120 -6.57 -4.64 -12.62
CA LYS A 120 -7.10 -5.62 -13.59
C LYS A 120 -7.10 -7.04 -13.02
N MET A 121 -6.15 -7.32 -12.14
CA MET A 121 -5.98 -8.57 -11.43
C MET A 121 -5.52 -8.26 -10.00
N PRO A 122 -6.10 -8.90 -8.98
CA PRO A 122 -5.64 -8.76 -7.60
C PRO A 122 -4.29 -9.49 -7.47
N VAL A 123 -3.21 -8.74 -7.70
CA VAL A 123 -1.84 -9.26 -7.83
C VAL A 123 -1.36 -10.04 -6.61
N HIS A 124 -1.70 -9.59 -5.39
CA HIS A 124 -1.33 -10.29 -4.16
C HIS A 124 -2.11 -11.59 -3.99
N TYR A 125 -3.41 -11.58 -4.31
CA TYR A 125 -4.21 -12.79 -4.28
C TYR A 125 -3.64 -13.88 -5.20
N VAL A 126 -3.34 -13.53 -6.46
CA VAL A 126 -2.78 -14.49 -7.41
C VAL A 126 -1.36 -14.89 -7.05
N HIS A 127 -0.59 -13.98 -6.45
CA HIS A 127 0.75 -14.24 -5.96
C HIS A 127 0.75 -15.39 -4.94
N HIS A 128 -0.21 -15.38 -4.02
CA HIS A 128 -0.43 -16.48 -3.10
C HIS A 128 -1.05 -17.72 -3.76
N LYS A 129 -2.17 -17.57 -4.48
CA LYS A 129 -2.94 -18.69 -5.07
C LYS A 129 -2.07 -19.58 -5.95
N TYR A 130 -1.18 -18.99 -6.74
CA TYR A 130 -0.35 -19.71 -7.70
C TYR A 130 1.14 -19.78 -7.30
N GLY A 131 1.48 -19.45 -6.06
CA GLY A 131 2.85 -19.58 -5.53
C GLY A 131 3.89 -18.77 -6.30
N MET A 132 3.58 -17.53 -6.67
CA MET A 132 4.40 -16.71 -7.56
C MET A 132 5.58 -16.04 -6.87
N TRP A 133 6.54 -16.82 -6.37
CA TRP A 133 7.69 -16.33 -5.58
C TRP A 133 8.52 -15.20 -6.23
N HIS A 134 8.45 -15.06 -7.55
CA HIS A 134 9.24 -14.09 -8.34
C HIS A 134 8.39 -13.06 -9.10
N HIS A 135 7.08 -13.00 -8.89
CA HIS A 135 6.16 -12.16 -9.67
C HIS A 135 5.04 -11.57 -8.81
N ASN A 136 4.42 -10.48 -9.27
CA ASN A 136 3.22 -9.88 -8.67
C ASN A 136 3.41 -9.48 -7.20
N PHE A 137 4.39 -8.62 -6.92
CA PHE A 137 4.76 -8.19 -5.57
C PHE A 137 3.94 -7.00 -5.04
N GLY A 138 3.12 -6.33 -5.85
CA GLY A 138 2.23 -5.27 -5.36
C GLY A 138 1.22 -5.78 -4.34
N LEU A 139 0.99 -5.03 -3.25
CA LEU A 139 -0.10 -5.30 -2.31
C LEU A 139 -1.29 -4.38 -2.59
N ALA A 140 -1.07 -3.08 -2.78
CA ALA A 140 -2.15 -2.12 -3.00
C ALA A 140 -2.36 -1.78 -4.49
N VAL A 141 -1.27 -1.77 -5.26
CA VAL A 141 -1.22 -1.40 -6.68
C VAL A 141 -0.23 -2.29 -7.43
N ASP A 142 -0.45 -2.49 -8.72
CA ASP A 142 0.37 -3.32 -9.62
C ASP A 142 1.38 -2.50 -10.46
N TRP A 143 1.45 -1.18 -10.25
CA TRP A 143 2.25 -0.26 -11.07
C TRP A 143 3.72 -0.69 -11.17
N TRP A 144 4.30 -1.07 -10.04
CA TRP A 144 5.72 -1.40 -9.95
C TRP A 144 6.02 -2.79 -10.51
N ASP A 145 5.05 -3.71 -10.48
CA ASP A 145 5.18 -4.97 -11.19
C ASP A 145 5.28 -4.77 -12.70
N HIS A 146 4.54 -3.81 -13.25
CA HIS A 146 4.67 -3.42 -14.65
C HIS A 146 6.00 -2.72 -14.94
N VAL A 147 6.38 -1.74 -14.11
CA VAL A 147 7.62 -0.95 -14.30
C VAL A 147 8.86 -1.82 -14.22
N PHE A 148 8.92 -2.77 -13.28
CA PHE A 148 10.09 -3.63 -13.06
C PHE A 148 9.97 -5.02 -13.71
N GLY A 149 8.94 -5.25 -14.53
CA GLY A 149 8.79 -6.48 -15.31
C GLY A 149 8.49 -7.74 -14.48
N THR A 150 7.91 -7.58 -13.29
CA THR A 150 7.50 -8.71 -12.43
C THR A 150 6.01 -9.02 -12.54
N TYR A 151 5.24 -8.26 -13.32
CA TYR A 151 3.83 -8.55 -13.59
C TYR A 151 3.67 -9.83 -14.42
N LYS A 152 2.99 -10.83 -13.87
CA LYS A 152 2.66 -12.09 -14.53
C LYS A 152 1.15 -12.26 -14.61
N PRO A 153 0.52 -12.03 -15.77
CA PRO A 153 -0.92 -12.19 -15.92
C PRO A 153 -1.31 -13.66 -15.80
N VAL A 154 -2.46 -13.91 -15.17
CA VAL A 154 -3.12 -15.21 -15.13
C VAL A 154 -4.63 -15.04 -15.22
N GLU A 155 -5.31 -16.04 -15.75
CA GLU A 155 -6.75 -16.16 -15.63
C GLU A 155 -7.08 -16.56 -14.19
N TRP A 156 -7.54 -15.58 -13.41
CA TRP A 156 -7.66 -15.73 -11.95
C TRP A 156 -9.09 -15.86 -11.45
N LEU A 157 -10.06 -15.33 -12.21
CA LEU A 157 -11.47 -15.31 -11.88
C LEU A 157 -12.11 -16.59 -12.41
N THR A 158 -12.20 -17.62 -11.56
CA THR A 158 -12.87 -18.88 -11.91
C THR A 158 -14.26 -18.94 -11.26
N GLU A 159 -15.02 -20.00 -11.55
CA GLU A 159 -16.30 -20.29 -10.89
C GLU A 159 -16.17 -20.32 -9.36
N ASP A 160 -15.02 -20.74 -8.81
CA ASP A 160 -14.77 -20.76 -7.38
C ASP A 160 -14.76 -19.34 -6.77
N GLU A 161 -14.27 -18.35 -7.52
CA GLU A 161 -14.30 -16.95 -7.07
C GLU A 161 -15.68 -16.32 -7.25
N LEU A 162 -16.41 -16.71 -8.30
CA LEU A 162 -17.74 -16.19 -8.60
C LEU A 162 -18.83 -16.72 -7.67
N THR A 163 -18.66 -17.94 -7.14
CA THR A 163 -19.64 -18.59 -6.26
C THR A 163 -19.40 -18.34 -4.77
N LYS A 164 -18.28 -17.70 -4.40
CA LYS A 164 -17.99 -17.35 -3.00
C LYS A 164 -19.01 -16.35 -2.46
N PRO A 165 -19.46 -16.50 -1.20
CA PRO A 165 -20.35 -15.52 -0.58
C PRO A 165 -19.73 -14.13 -0.61
N GLU A 166 -20.43 -13.15 -1.19
CA GLU A 166 -19.92 -11.78 -1.23
C GLU A 166 -19.82 -11.19 0.17
N ARG A 167 -18.59 -11.05 0.68
CA ARG A 167 -18.33 -10.27 1.89
C ARG A 167 -18.28 -8.79 1.55
N GLY A 168 -19.05 -7.97 2.26
CA GLY A 168 -19.02 -6.50 2.14
C GLY A 168 -17.64 -5.90 2.42
N TYR A 169 -17.39 -4.67 1.96
CA TYR A 169 -16.11 -3.96 2.16
C TYR A 169 -15.74 -3.77 3.66
N LEU A 170 -16.72 -3.81 4.55
CA LEU A 170 -16.55 -3.70 6.00
C LEU A 170 -16.51 -5.06 6.73
N GLN A 171 -16.85 -6.15 6.04
CA GLN A 171 -16.89 -7.51 6.61
C GLN A 171 -15.53 -8.22 6.54
N LEU A 172 -14.45 -7.47 6.27
CA LEU A 172 -13.09 -7.97 6.39
C LEU A 172 -12.74 -8.22 7.85
N ARG A 173 -11.77 -9.11 8.07
CA ARG A 173 -11.12 -9.20 9.37
C ARG A 173 -10.33 -7.92 9.64
N TRP A 174 -10.67 -7.23 10.73
CA TRP A 174 -9.98 -6.00 11.15
C TRP A 174 -8.86 -6.25 12.17
N ARG A 175 -8.84 -7.41 12.85
CA ARG A 175 -7.88 -7.81 13.90
C ARG A 175 -7.61 -9.31 13.88
#